data_AF-A0A1Y1MCK2-F1
#
_entry.id   AF-A0A1Y1MCK2-F1
#
_cell.length_a   1.000
_cell.length_b   1.000
_cell.length_c   1.000
_cell.angle_alpha   90.00
_cell.angle_beta   90.00
_cell.angle_gamma   90.00
#
_symmetry.space_group_name_H-M   'P 1'
#
loop_
_entity.id
_entity.type
_entity.pdbx_description
1 polymer ?
#
loop_
_entity_poly.entity_id
_entity_poly.type
_entity_poly.pdbx_seq_one_letter_code
_entity_poly.pdbx_strand_id
1 'polypeptide(L)'
;KPVVDLKIIIVTMNPLLALYVLIGIAALPKTSWMISPIAHQCDYKKCLGSHYVKETREPVSPIEVTRATAIVDSYPDEVEIGMIKRQRYTSYCYDGTSMDPNTGCKQSTVTMLPSISTAREWVYDGLCKTGKECPPDGDCTGSDAKICLTVDETVPIGPQELKWVGTRYMVFPKHSCVTSWACDNIRTKVETFIGIKDTKPTLMYTTKEGEQIAITKELYSRGTKTMDGYTHYLLDSPVQPKAELMNVSCFSASKDKTFCSLDDYDEVHDATFHIDDTFTGYFRNLRIRVQGSVLTVDKGKIASISPAPTQTATHSQSILLELQKSASIESITEAVSSMMVIQLQNLYNDHVLATKVHKIGSILSKVVAELSKINPESLGEVIGRNVATNWLNPKVFELCPCHKMPYTKTSNCYNGYVYKSGVYTKVRNWTECKNIDEANLKPFSLVDNQTMLDKIIYPLPPRTAASDSNAWIELQRIRLENLNPHYDTPGGSSSPSVFGSFADPKETIVSYLKSIFLFGSAIAFWTTFLLSRTRRT
;
A
#
# COMPACT_ATOMS: atom_id res chain seq x y z
N LYS A 1 13.87 53.84 2.92
CA LYS A 1 12.97 54.25 4.04
C LYS A 1 11.86 53.21 4.12
N PRO A 2 11.42 52.75 5.30
CA PRO A 2 11.70 53.22 6.67
C PRO A 2 12.89 52.45 7.29
N VAL A 3 13.77 53.01 8.14
CA VAL A 3 13.64 53.70 9.45
C VAL A 3 13.06 52.77 10.52
N VAL A 4 13.98 52.14 11.28
CA VAL A 4 13.74 51.71 12.65
C VAL A 4 14.98 52.12 13.46
N ASP A 5 14.72 52.91 14.49
CA ASP A 5 15.66 53.54 15.41
C ASP A 5 16.49 52.54 16.21
N LEU A 6 17.78 52.83 16.39
CA LEU A 6 18.52 52.39 17.57
C LEU A 6 19.18 53.61 18.22
N LYS A 7 18.69 53.98 19.40
CA LYS A 7 19.19 55.05 20.26
C LYS A 7 20.64 54.75 20.68
N ILE A 8 21.55 55.63 20.31
CA ILE A 8 22.89 55.74 20.91
C ILE A 8 22.71 56.47 22.25
N ILE A 9 22.94 55.77 23.35
CA ILE A 9 23.11 56.40 24.67
C ILE A 9 24.59 56.79 24.78
N ILE A 10 24.85 58.08 24.67
CA ILE A 10 26.13 58.69 25.04
C ILE A 10 26.19 58.71 26.57
N VAL A 11 27.04 57.89 27.17
CA VAL A 11 27.48 58.09 28.55
C VAL A 11 28.83 58.79 28.51
N THR A 12 28.81 60.05 28.92
CA THR A 12 29.97 60.90 29.16
C THR A 12 30.84 60.30 30.27
N MET A 13 32.05 59.86 29.94
CA MET A 13 33.08 59.49 30.93
C MET A 13 34.11 60.61 31.11
N ASN A 14 34.45 60.75 32.39
CA ASN A 14 35.09 61.86 33.08
C ASN A 14 36.57 62.07 32.67
N PRO A 15 37.03 63.29 32.35
CA PRO A 15 38.40 63.57 31.89
C PRO A 15 39.52 63.30 32.91
N LEU A 16 39.19 62.95 34.16
CA LEU A 16 40.15 62.55 35.19
C LEU A 16 40.69 61.11 35.04
N LEU A 17 40.04 60.25 34.24
CA LEU A 17 40.51 58.86 34.02
C LEU A 17 41.59 58.76 32.93
N ALA A 18 41.65 59.72 32.00
CA ALA A 18 42.63 59.74 30.90
C ALA A 18 44.04 60.10 31.37
N LEU A 19 44.18 60.81 32.49
CA LEU A 19 45.49 61.21 33.04
C LEU A 19 46.20 60.07 33.81
N TYR A 20 45.45 59.10 34.34
CA TYR A 20 46.01 57.95 35.06
C TYR A 20 46.57 56.85 34.13
N VAL A 21 46.13 56.81 32.87
CA VAL A 21 46.62 55.83 31.88
C VAL A 21 47.95 56.29 31.24
N LEU A 22 48.22 57.60 31.23
CA LEU A 22 49.45 58.15 30.62
C LEU A 22 50.66 58.22 31.58
N ILE A 23 50.46 58.11 32.89
CA ILE A 23 51.56 58.12 33.89
C ILE A 23 52.02 56.69 34.26
N GLY A 24 51.24 55.66 33.91
CA GLY A 24 51.58 54.24 34.14
C GLY A 24 52.53 53.60 33.12
N ILE A 25 53.01 54.33 32.11
CA ILE A 25 53.87 53.79 31.04
C ILE A 25 55.38 54.10 31.27
N ALA A 26 55.74 54.87 32.31
CA ALA A 26 57.13 55.32 32.50
C ALA A 26 57.96 54.56 33.55
N ALA A 27 57.49 53.42 34.10
CA ALA A 27 58.27 52.69 35.10
C ALA A 27 57.97 51.18 35.16
N LEU A 28 58.52 50.40 34.22
CA LEU A 28 58.80 48.98 34.44
C LEU A 28 60.16 48.59 33.84
N PRO A 29 61.03 47.89 34.60
CA PRO A 29 62.40 47.62 34.23
C PRO A 29 62.51 46.51 33.17
N LYS A 30 63.49 46.67 32.28
CA LYS A 30 63.97 45.65 31.34
C LYS A 30 64.35 44.38 32.11
N THR A 31 63.47 43.39 32.12
CA THR A 31 63.83 42.00 32.40
C THR A 31 63.51 41.18 31.17
N SER A 32 64.57 40.69 30.54
CA SER A 32 64.55 39.72 29.46
C SER A 32 64.05 38.39 30.01
N TRP A 33 62.74 38.17 29.97
CA TRP A 33 62.19 36.83 30.10
C TRP A 33 62.31 36.17 28.73
N MET A 34 63.37 35.36 28.57
CA MET A 34 63.35 34.27 27.62
C MET A 34 62.15 33.39 27.97
N ILE A 35 61.06 33.55 27.22
CA ILE A 35 59.98 32.56 27.21
C ILE A 35 60.58 31.35 26.52
N SER A 36 61.11 30.43 27.32
CA SER A 36 61.44 29.09 26.86
C SER A 36 60.18 28.50 26.22
N PRO A 37 60.26 27.86 25.04
CA PRO A 37 59.10 27.21 24.47
C PRO A 37 58.62 26.16 25.47
N ILE A 38 57.42 26.36 26.00
CA ILE A 38 56.77 25.40 26.91
C ILE A 38 56.50 24.16 26.07
N ALA A 39 57.46 23.25 26.05
CA ALA A 39 57.25 21.90 25.55
C ALA A 39 56.14 21.27 26.40
N HIS A 40 55.20 20.59 25.74
CA HIS A 40 54.07 19.93 26.39
C HIS A 40 54.59 18.99 27.49
N GLN A 41 54.47 19.38 28.76
CA GLN A 41 54.87 18.56 29.91
C GLN A 41 53.64 17.88 30.51
N CYS A 42 53.44 16.61 30.16
CA CYS A 42 52.50 15.76 30.89
C CYS A 42 53.17 15.25 32.18
N ASP A 43 52.43 15.23 33.29
CA ASP A 43 52.90 14.62 34.55
C ASP A 43 52.71 13.10 34.50
N TYR A 44 53.68 12.42 33.88
CA TYR A 44 53.68 10.95 33.76
C TYR A 44 53.80 10.21 35.10
N LYS A 45 53.95 10.91 36.23
CA LYS A 45 53.96 10.30 37.57
C LYS A 45 52.55 10.18 38.16
N LYS A 46 51.52 10.81 37.57
CA LYS A 46 50.12 10.80 38.04
C LYS A 46 49.18 10.20 36.99
N CYS A 47 49.46 8.98 36.55
CA CYS A 47 48.57 8.28 35.62
C CYS A 47 47.25 7.88 36.30
N LEU A 48 46.13 8.12 35.62
CA LEU A 48 44.79 7.69 36.03
C LEU A 48 44.59 6.23 35.61
N GLY A 49 45.14 5.28 36.37
CA GLY A 49 44.87 3.84 36.19
C GLY A 49 45.15 3.26 34.79
N SER A 50 44.67 2.03 34.56
CA SER A 50 44.72 1.37 33.26
C SER A 50 43.34 1.42 32.60
N HIS A 51 43.29 1.84 31.33
CA HIS A 51 42.07 1.91 30.54
C HIS A 51 42.23 1.11 29.24
N TYR A 52 41.12 0.57 28.73
CA TYR A 52 41.08 -0.08 27.42
C TYR A 52 39.98 0.56 26.56
N VAL A 53 40.14 0.49 25.24
CA VAL A 53 39.12 0.96 24.30
C VAL A 53 38.03 -0.11 24.22
N LYS A 54 36.80 0.25 24.60
CA LYS A 54 35.66 -0.65 24.50
C LYS A 54 35.23 -0.78 23.05
N GLU A 55 35.16 -2.00 22.54
CA GLU A 55 34.61 -2.30 21.22
C GLU A 55 33.09 -2.05 21.19
N THR A 56 32.63 -1.46 20.09
CA THR A 56 31.20 -1.31 19.82
C THR A 56 30.65 -2.66 19.38
N ARG A 57 29.60 -3.16 20.04
CA ARG A 57 28.90 -4.37 19.59
C ARG A 57 28.02 -4.03 18.39
N GLU A 58 28.02 -4.89 17.39
CA GLU A 58 27.08 -4.78 16.26
C GLU A 58 25.64 -4.91 16.78
N PRO A 59 24.74 -4.01 16.38
CA PRO A 59 23.32 -4.16 16.68
C PRO A 59 22.76 -5.35 15.90
N VAL A 60 22.09 -6.28 16.59
CA VAL A 60 21.32 -7.34 15.93
C VAL A 60 20.11 -6.69 15.26
N SER A 61 19.92 -6.93 13.96
CA SER A 61 18.73 -6.45 13.25
C SER A 61 17.48 -7.02 13.93
N PRO A 62 16.45 -6.19 14.22
CA PRO A 62 15.20 -6.69 14.76
C PRO A 62 14.35 -7.42 13.71
N ILE A 63 14.74 -7.38 12.44
CA ILE A 63 14.01 -7.95 11.31
C ILE A 63 14.95 -8.84 10.52
N GLU A 64 14.48 -10.05 10.20
CA GLU A 64 15.13 -10.95 9.26
C GLU A 64 14.36 -11.00 7.94
N VAL A 65 15.12 -11.12 6.85
CA VAL A 65 14.58 -11.21 5.50
C VAL A 65 14.91 -12.59 4.93
N THR A 66 13.88 -13.33 4.55
CA THR A 66 14.00 -14.64 3.92
C THR A 66 13.50 -14.58 2.49
N ARG A 67 14.33 -15.00 1.54
CA ARG A 67 13.89 -15.27 0.17
C ARG A 67 13.43 -16.72 0.09
N ALA A 68 12.19 -16.92 -0.32
CA ALA A 68 11.57 -18.22 -0.45
C ALA A 68 10.87 -18.35 -1.80
N THR A 69 10.33 -19.54 -2.06
CA THR A 69 9.42 -19.76 -3.19
C THR A 69 7.99 -19.85 -2.66
N ALA A 70 7.02 -19.43 -3.45
CA ALA A 70 5.61 -19.54 -3.12
C ALA A 70 4.84 -20.15 -4.30
N ILE A 71 3.77 -20.87 -3.97
CA ILE A 71 2.76 -21.27 -4.95
C ILE A 71 1.65 -20.23 -4.90
N VAL A 72 1.43 -19.55 -6.02
CA VAL A 72 0.39 -18.54 -6.18
C VAL A 72 -0.75 -19.16 -6.97
N ASP A 73 -1.88 -19.35 -6.31
CA ASP A 73 -3.14 -19.79 -6.91
C ASP A 73 -3.93 -18.52 -7.30
N SER A 74 -3.98 -18.21 -8.60
CA SER A 74 -4.67 -17.05 -9.18
C SER A 74 -6.05 -17.41 -9.69
N TYR A 75 -7.06 -16.66 -9.24
CA TYR A 75 -8.45 -16.72 -9.71
C TYR A 75 -8.75 -15.51 -10.62
N PRO A 76 -9.79 -15.49 -11.45
CA PRO A 76 -10.08 -14.33 -12.29
C PRO A 76 -10.60 -13.15 -11.46
N ASP A 77 -10.17 -11.94 -11.82
CA ASP A 77 -10.61 -10.70 -11.17
C ASP A 77 -12.12 -10.47 -11.22
N GLU A 78 -12.76 -10.92 -12.30
CA GLU A 78 -14.20 -10.76 -12.54
C GLU A 78 -14.81 -12.06 -13.04
N VAL A 79 -16.08 -12.30 -12.70
CA VAL A 79 -16.88 -13.39 -13.27
C VAL A 79 -18.19 -12.88 -13.83
N GLU A 80 -18.66 -13.49 -14.90
CA GLU A 80 -19.98 -13.20 -15.45
C GLU A 80 -21.07 -13.95 -14.68
N ILE A 81 -22.07 -13.20 -14.22
CA ILE A 81 -23.25 -13.75 -13.57
C ILE A 81 -24.51 -13.40 -14.35
N GLY A 82 -25.45 -14.34 -14.34
CA GLY A 82 -26.82 -14.13 -14.76
C GLY A 82 -27.69 -13.88 -13.54
N MET A 83 -28.58 -12.90 -13.60
CA MET A 83 -29.61 -12.66 -12.60
C MET A 83 -30.97 -12.78 -13.25
N ILE A 84 -31.89 -13.50 -12.61
CA ILE A 84 -33.24 -13.65 -13.12
C ILE A 84 -34.29 -13.43 -12.03
N LYS A 85 -35.32 -12.67 -12.39
CA LYS A 85 -36.54 -12.48 -11.60
C LYS A 85 -37.71 -12.71 -12.54
N ARG A 86 -38.61 -13.61 -12.18
CA ARG A 86 -39.88 -13.79 -12.90
C ARG A 86 -41.01 -13.94 -11.90
N GLN A 87 -42.04 -13.12 -12.06
CA GLN A 87 -43.18 -13.06 -11.17
C GLN A 87 -44.47 -12.96 -11.95
N ARG A 88 -45.54 -13.49 -11.36
CA ARG A 88 -46.88 -13.42 -11.90
C ARG A 88 -47.81 -12.86 -10.83
N TYR A 89 -48.53 -11.81 -11.19
CA TYR A 89 -49.68 -11.35 -10.44
C TYR A 89 -50.96 -11.91 -11.07
N THR A 90 -51.89 -12.37 -10.22
CA THR A 90 -53.23 -12.82 -10.64
C THR A 90 -54.28 -12.24 -9.71
N SER A 91 -55.39 -11.80 -10.30
CA SER A 91 -56.63 -11.47 -9.60
C SER A 91 -57.77 -12.20 -10.29
N TYR A 92 -58.24 -13.28 -9.66
CA TYR A 92 -59.40 -14.04 -10.14
C TYR A 92 -60.62 -13.65 -9.33
N CYS A 93 -61.58 -13.01 -9.98
CA CYS A 93 -62.76 -12.46 -9.33
C CYS A 93 -64.04 -13.10 -9.87
N TYR A 94 -65.11 -12.98 -9.10
CA TYR A 94 -66.47 -13.36 -9.47
C TYR A 94 -67.45 -12.32 -8.94
N ASP A 95 -68.46 -11.99 -9.73
CA ASP A 95 -69.55 -11.12 -9.34
C ASP A 95 -70.90 -11.81 -9.54
N GLY A 96 -71.47 -12.29 -8.43
CA GLY A 96 -72.83 -12.81 -8.32
C GLY A 96 -73.74 -11.85 -7.54
N THR A 97 -73.38 -10.56 -7.44
CA THR A 97 -73.97 -9.53 -6.57
C THR A 97 -73.74 -9.76 -5.08
N SER A 98 -74.23 -8.81 -4.24
CA SER A 98 -74.16 -8.87 -2.78
C SER A 98 -74.91 -10.06 -2.15
N MET A 99 -75.77 -10.74 -2.93
CA MET A 99 -76.53 -11.91 -2.47
C MET A 99 -75.74 -13.22 -2.60
N ASP A 100 -74.70 -13.27 -3.44
CA ASP A 100 -73.88 -14.46 -3.63
C ASP A 100 -72.63 -14.39 -2.74
N PRO A 101 -72.43 -15.31 -1.76
CA PRO A 101 -71.26 -15.31 -0.89
C PRO A 101 -69.95 -15.59 -1.63
N ASN A 102 -70.00 -16.05 -2.89
CA ASN A 102 -68.82 -16.25 -3.72
C ASN A 102 -68.35 -14.97 -4.42
N THR A 103 -69.12 -13.88 -4.34
CA THR A 103 -68.74 -12.58 -4.88
C THR A 103 -67.49 -12.08 -4.16
N GLY A 104 -66.39 -11.92 -4.89
CA GLY A 104 -65.09 -11.65 -4.29
C GLY A 104 -63.94 -11.84 -5.27
N CYS A 105 -62.74 -11.46 -4.84
CA CYS A 105 -61.50 -11.62 -5.59
C CYS A 105 -60.50 -12.44 -4.80
N LYS A 106 -59.87 -13.43 -5.46
CA LYS A 106 -58.68 -14.09 -4.97
C LYS A 106 -57.46 -13.52 -5.70
N GLN A 107 -56.64 -12.77 -4.97
CA GLN A 107 -55.44 -12.12 -5.48
C GLN A 107 -54.20 -12.88 -5.01
N SER A 108 -53.22 -13.08 -5.89
CA SER A 108 -51.94 -13.65 -5.51
C SER A 108 -50.80 -13.15 -6.40
N THR A 109 -49.63 -12.97 -5.80
CA THR A 109 -48.37 -12.75 -6.50
C THR A 109 -47.46 -13.94 -6.24
N VAL A 110 -47.01 -14.60 -7.30
CA VAL A 110 -46.17 -15.80 -7.22
C VAL A 110 -44.88 -15.57 -7.98
N THR A 111 -43.75 -15.87 -7.35
CA THR A 111 -42.44 -15.92 -8.03
C THR A 111 -42.30 -17.27 -8.73
N MET A 112 -42.03 -17.26 -10.03
CA MET A 112 -41.97 -18.45 -10.87
C MET A 112 -40.60 -18.53 -11.53
N LEU A 113 -39.62 -19.16 -10.88
CA LEU A 113 -38.27 -19.24 -11.44
C LEU A 113 -38.19 -20.33 -12.53
N PRO A 114 -37.56 -20.06 -13.68
CA PRO A 114 -37.30 -21.09 -14.67
C PRO A 114 -36.20 -22.05 -14.19
N SER A 115 -36.03 -23.15 -14.92
CA SER A 115 -34.83 -23.99 -14.75
C SER A 115 -33.56 -23.19 -15.07
N ILE A 116 -32.42 -23.54 -14.47
CA ILE A 116 -31.17 -22.79 -14.69
C ILE A 116 -30.68 -22.87 -16.15
N SER A 117 -30.92 -23.97 -16.85
CA SER A 117 -30.63 -24.06 -18.29
C SER A 117 -31.45 -23.03 -19.09
N THR A 118 -32.75 -22.95 -18.82
CA THR A 118 -33.65 -21.99 -19.45
C THR A 118 -33.32 -20.54 -19.04
N ALA A 119 -32.92 -20.33 -17.79
CA ALA A 119 -32.49 -19.01 -17.30
C ALA A 119 -31.28 -18.49 -18.09
N ARG A 120 -30.27 -19.36 -18.33
CA ARG A 120 -29.09 -19.00 -19.14
C ARG A 120 -29.49 -18.61 -20.56
N GLU A 121 -30.32 -19.41 -21.22
CA GLU A 121 -30.85 -19.09 -22.55
C GLU A 121 -31.48 -17.70 -22.56
N TRP A 122 -32.35 -17.39 -21.58
CA TRP A 122 -33.02 -16.09 -21.51
C TRP A 122 -32.07 -14.92 -21.26
N VAL A 123 -31.00 -15.12 -20.49
CA VAL A 123 -30.00 -14.07 -20.26
C VAL A 123 -29.16 -13.83 -21.52
N TYR A 124 -28.88 -14.85 -22.33
CA TYR A 124 -28.22 -14.66 -23.62
C TYR A 124 -29.14 -14.03 -24.66
N ASP A 125 -30.41 -14.42 -24.69
CA ASP A 125 -31.40 -13.92 -25.65
C ASP A 125 -31.92 -12.51 -25.29
N GLY A 126 -31.76 -12.08 -24.03
CA GLY A 126 -32.33 -10.83 -23.53
C GLY A 126 -33.87 -10.85 -23.43
N LEU A 127 -34.50 -12.02 -23.55
CA LEU A 127 -35.95 -12.21 -23.50
C LEU A 127 -36.33 -13.33 -22.53
N CYS A 128 -37.44 -13.14 -21.83
CA CYS A 128 -38.05 -14.16 -20.97
C CYS A 128 -39.32 -14.71 -21.56
N LYS A 129 -39.66 -15.98 -21.27
CA LYS A 129 -40.98 -16.53 -21.61
C LYS A 129 -41.95 -16.38 -20.43
N THR A 130 -43.10 -15.77 -20.70
CA THR A 130 -44.20 -15.57 -19.76
C THR A 130 -45.53 -16.05 -20.35
N GLY A 131 -46.58 -16.01 -19.54
CA GLY A 131 -47.93 -16.26 -20.03
C GLY A 131 -48.61 -15.02 -20.60
N LYS A 132 -49.84 -15.24 -21.07
CA LYS A 132 -50.71 -14.18 -21.59
C LYS A 132 -51.04 -13.17 -20.48
N GLU A 133 -50.89 -11.88 -20.79
CA GLU A 133 -51.38 -10.79 -19.95
C GLU A 133 -52.89 -10.59 -20.17
N CYS A 134 -53.62 -10.27 -19.10
CA CYS A 134 -55.03 -9.90 -19.13
C CYS A 134 -55.19 -8.56 -18.41
N PRO A 135 -55.37 -7.45 -19.14
CA PRO A 135 -55.65 -6.15 -18.54
C PRO A 135 -57.05 -6.11 -17.93
N PRO A 136 -57.30 -5.19 -16.98
CA PRO A 136 -58.63 -5.02 -16.37
C PRO A 136 -59.70 -4.64 -17.40
N ASP A 137 -59.37 -3.87 -18.44
CA ASP A 137 -60.34 -3.47 -19.49
C ASP A 137 -60.41 -4.48 -20.66
N GLY A 138 -59.91 -5.71 -20.48
CA GLY A 138 -59.79 -6.72 -21.53
C GLY A 138 -60.87 -7.81 -21.50
N ASP A 139 -60.81 -8.69 -22.51
CA ASP A 139 -61.81 -9.75 -22.74
C ASP A 139 -61.66 -10.99 -21.82
N CYS A 140 -60.78 -10.97 -20.82
CA CYS A 140 -60.52 -12.13 -19.94
C CYS A 140 -61.64 -12.34 -18.89
N THR A 141 -62.85 -12.59 -19.37
CA THR A 141 -64.06 -12.81 -18.56
C THR A 141 -64.80 -14.08 -18.99
N GLY A 142 -65.74 -14.56 -18.16
CA GLY A 142 -66.47 -15.79 -18.44
C GLY A 142 -65.55 -17.01 -18.48
N SER A 143 -65.57 -17.76 -19.58
CA SER A 143 -64.68 -18.92 -19.79
C SER A 143 -63.21 -18.55 -19.79
N ASP A 144 -62.88 -17.35 -20.28
CA ASP A 144 -61.50 -16.92 -20.50
C ASP A 144 -60.82 -16.51 -19.19
N ALA A 145 -61.60 -16.27 -18.14
CA ALA A 145 -61.08 -16.05 -16.80
C ALA A 145 -60.26 -17.24 -16.26
N LYS A 146 -60.42 -18.44 -16.84
CA LYS A 146 -59.62 -19.63 -16.52
C LYS A 146 -58.12 -19.41 -16.74
N ILE A 147 -57.71 -18.43 -17.56
CA ILE A 147 -56.29 -18.07 -17.76
C ILE A 147 -55.58 -17.78 -16.43
N CYS A 148 -56.27 -17.20 -15.43
CA CYS A 148 -55.71 -16.95 -14.10
C CYS A 148 -55.35 -18.24 -13.34
N LEU A 149 -55.94 -19.37 -13.72
CA LEU A 149 -55.75 -20.67 -13.08
C LEU A 149 -54.76 -21.56 -13.83
N THR A 150 -54.41 -21.20 -15.07
CA THR A 150 -53.45 -21.94 -15.91
C THR A 150 -52.12 -21.23 -15.97
N VAL A 151 -51.02 -21.97 -16.01
CA VAL A 151 -49.68 -21.47 -16.31
C VAL A 151 -49.32 -21.98 -17.69
N ASP A 152 -49.32 -21.10 -18.69
CA ASP A 152 -48.85 -21.42 -20.04
C ASP A 152 -47.76 -20.39 -20.40
N GLU A 153 -46.55 -20.85 -20.73
CA GLU A 153 -45.33 -20.02 -20.80
C GLU A 153 -44.84 -19.88 -22.25
N THR A 154 -45.60 -19.16 -23.06
CA THR A 154 -45.42 -19.14 -24.52
C THR A 154 -45.01 -17.78 -25.09
N VAL A 155 -45.16 -16.70 -24.32
CA VAL A 155 -44.98 -15.33 -24.82
C VAL A 155 -43.59 -14.82 -24.45
N PRO A 156 -42.69 -14.57 -25.42
CA PRO A 156 -41.43 -13.92 -25.16
C PRO A 156 -41.64 -12.42 -24.89
N ILE A 157 -41.10 -11.93 -23.80
CA ILE A 157 -41.15 -10.52 -23.41
C ILE A 157 -39.75 -10.04 -23.01
N GLY A 158 -39.47 -8.75 -23.21
CA GLY A 158 -38.30 -8.10 -22.64
C GLY A 158 -38.48 -7.81 -21.14
N PRO A 159 -37.49 -7.14 -20.52
CA PRO A 159 -37.58 -6.70 -19.14
C PRO A 159 -38.83 -5.84 -18.90
N GLN A 160 -39.67 -6.25 -17.95
CA GLN A 160 -40.85 -5.49 -17.54
C GLN A 160 -41.24 -5.80 -16.09
N GLU A 161 -41.86 -4.82 -15.42
CA GLU A 161 -42.43 -4.97 -14.07
C GLU A 161 -43.94 -5.24 -14.12
N LEU A 162 -44.51 -5.64 -12.99
CA LEU A 162 -45.95 -5.92 -12.86
C LEU A 162 -46.77 -4.63 -13.02
N LYS A 163 -47.82 -4.64 -13.85
CA LYS A 163 -48.61 -3.44 -14.21
C LYS A 163 -49.86 -3.24 -13.35
N TRP A 164 -50.59 -4.31 -13.02
CA TRP A 164 -51.95 -4.22 -12.43
C TRP A 164 -52.04 -4.82 -11.02
N VAL A 165 -50.98 -4.69 -10.22
CA VAL A 165 -50.96 -5.25 -8.86
C VAL A 165 -52.01 -4.57 -8.00
N GLY A 166 -52.84 -5.39 -7.35
CA GLY A 166 -53.92 -4.91 -6.48
C GLY A 166 -55.22 -4.57 -7.20
N THR A 167 -55.21 -4.46 -8.54
CA THR A 167 -56.41 -4.18 -9.33
C THR A 167 -57.46 -5.27 -9.14
N ARG A 168 -58.70 -4.83 -8.87
CA ARG A 168 -59.88 -5.70 -8.81
C ARG A 168 -60.78 -5.34 -9.97
N TYR A 169 -61.07 -6.33 -10.79
CA TYR A 169 -61.98 -6.19 -11.92
C TYR A 169 -63.03 -7.29 -11.83
N MET A 170 -64.30 -6.90 -11.80
CA MET A 170 -65.46 -7.78 -11.61
C MET A 170 -66.47 -7.47 -12.70
N VAL A 171 -67.05 -8.52 -13.30
CA VAL A 171 -68.03 -8.38 -14.38
C VAL A 171 -69.21 -9.30 -14.09
N PHE A 172 -70.36 -8.73 -13.78
CA PHE A 172 -71.59 -9.51 -13.54
C PHE A 172 -72.12 -10.15 -14.84
N PRO A 173 -72.65 -11.40 -14.83
CA PRO A 173 -72.59 -12.44 -13.79
C PRO A 173 -71.49 -13.47 -14.08
N LYS A 174 -70.23 -13.04 -14.20
CA LYS A 174 -69.13 -13.86 -14.73
C LYS A 174 -67.92 -13.84 -13.81
N HIS A 175 -67.04 -14.82 -14.02
CA HIS A 175 -65.66 -14.71 -13.57
C HIS A 175 -64.90 -13.71 -14.42
N SER A 176 -63.90 -13.06 -13.83
CA SER A 176 -62.98 -12.14 -14.49
C SER A 176 -61.56 -12.39 -14.01
N CYS A 177 -60.60 -12.19 -14.90
CA CYS A 177 -59.19 -12.45 -14.63
C CYS A 177 -58.34 -11.23 -15.02
N VAL A 178 -57.55 -10.75 -14.06
CA VAL A 178 -56.44 -9.84 -14.32
C VAL A 178 -55.14 -10.59 -14.07
N THR A 179 -54.25 -10.61 -15.05
CA THR A 179 -52.93 -11.27 -14.93
C THR A 179 -51.86 -10.39 -15.53
N SER A 180 -50.81 -10.13 -14.76
CA SER A 180 -49.64 -9.38 -15.20
C SER A 180 -48.39 -10.18 -14.89
N TRP A 181 -47.39 -10.07 -15.76
CA TRP A 181 -46.13 -10.77 -15.61
C TRP A 181 -44.99 -9.76 -15.48
N ALA A 182 -44.09 -10.02 -14.56
CA ALA A 182 -42.79 -9.35 -14.53
C ALA A 182 -41.72 -10.36 -14.93
N CYS A 183 -40.81 -9.91 -15.78
CA CYS A 183 -39.54 -10.60 -15.96
C CYS A 183 -38.41 -9.59 -16.02
N ASP A 184 -37.30 -9.93 -15.38
CA ASP A 184 -36.04 -9.23 -15.53
C ASP A 184 -34.93 -10.27 -15.65
N ASN A 185 -34.11 -10.15 -16.68
CA ASN A 185 -33.01 -11.03 -17.04
C ASN A 185 -31.77 -10.20 -17.31
N ILE A 186 -30.77 -10.35 -16.44
CA ILE A 186 -29.63 -9.46 -16.41
C ILE A 186 -28.36 -10.28 -16.59
N ARG A 187 -27.47 -9.77 -17.43
CA ARG A 187 -26.07 -10.20 -17.55
C ARG A 187 -25.16 -9.12 -17.00
N THR A 188 -24.28 -9.48 -16.08
CA THR A 188 -23.28 -8.53 -15.56
C THR A 188 -21.98 -9.23 -15.18
N LYS A 189 -20.92 -8.44 -15.04
CA LYS A 189 -19.62 -8.88 -14.52
C LYS A 189 -19.47 -8.39 -13.10
N VAL A 190 -19.08 -9.26 -12.18
CA VAL A 190 -18.85 -8.90 -10.79
C VAL A 190 -17.41 -9.19 -10.39
N GLU A 191 -16.83 -8.26 -9.63
CA GLU A 191 -15.49 -8.44 -9.08
C GLU A 191 -15.47 -9.57 -8.06
N THR A 192 -14.40 -10.36 -8.10
CA THR A 192 -14.22 -11.49 -7.18
C THR A 192 -13.08 -11.27 -6.20
N PHE A 193 -13.20 -11.97 -5.07
CA PHE A 193 -12.19 -12.01 -4.04
C PHE A 193 -12.24 -13.36 -3.33
N ILE A 194 -11.17 -13.72 -2.62
CA ILE A 194 -11.17 -14.91 -1.78
C ILE A 194 -11.81 -14.55 -0.43
N GLY A 195 -12.98 -15.13 -0.14
CA GLY A 195 -13.63 -15.04 1.17
C GLY A 195 -13.64 -16.41 1.87
N ILE A 196 -14.40 -16.53 2.95
CA ILE A 196 -14.50 -17.80 3.71
C ILE A 196 -15.93 -18.26 3.80
N LYS A 197 -16.16 -19.49 3.33
CA LYS A 197 -17.42 -20.21 3.48
C LYS A 197 -17.15 -21.53 4.18
N ASP A 198 -17.89 -21.82 5.24
CA ASP A 198 -17.79 -23.08 5.99
C ASP A 198 -16.34 -23.41 6.38
N THR A 199 -15.59 -22.42 6.88
CA THR A 199 -14.16 -22.49 7.26
C THR A 199 -13.16 -22.72 6.12
N LYS A 200 -13.62 -22.71 4.85
CA LYS A 200 -12.77 -22.89 3.67
C LYS A 200 -12.63 -21.60 2.87
N PRO A 201 -11.40 -21.22 2.49
CA PRO A 201 -11.17 -20.15 1.53
C PRO A 201 -11.84 -20.50 0.20
N THR A 202 -12.74 -19.64 -0.24
CA THR A 202 -13.56 -19.85 -1.44
C THR A 202 -13.65 -18.55 -2.21
N LEU A 203 -13.69 -18.63 -3.55
CA LEU A 203 -13.91 -17.46 -4.39
C LEU A 203 -15.34 -16.94 -4.19
N MET A 204 -15.51 -15.63 -4.04
CA MET A 204 -16.79 -14.99 -3.75
C MET A 204 -16.95 -13.69 -4.53
N TYR A 205 -18.19 -13.23 -4.63
CA TYR A 205 -18.54 -11.85 -4.99
C TYR A 205 -19.57 -11.29 -4.01
N THR A 206 -19.73 -9.97 -4.00
CA THR A 206 -20.69 -9.26 -3.14
C THR A 206 -21.82 -8.69 -3.98
N THR A 207 -23.06 -8.93 -3.56
CA THR A 207 -24.28 -8.35 -4.14
C THR A 207 -24.41 -6.86 -3.80
N LYS A 208 -25.35 -6.17 -4.45
CA LYS A 208 -25.67 -4.77 -4.16
C LYS A 208 -26.05 -4.53 -2.69
N GLU A 209 -26.74 -5.48 -2.06
CA GLU A 209 -27.22 -5.40 -0.68
C GLU A 209 -26.13 -5.77 0.34
N GLY A 210 -24.93 -6.12 -0.14
CA GLY A 210 -23.80 -6.54 0.70
C GLY A 210 -23.79 -8.02 1.07
N GLU A 211 -24.75 -8.82 0.57
CA GLU A 211 -24.75 -10.28 0.71
C GLU A 211 -23.59 -10.88 -0.10
N GLN A 212 -22.86 -11.83 0.49
CA GLN A 212 -21.72 -12.50 -0.16
C GLN A 212 -22.10 -13.87 -0.67
N ILE A 213 -21.72 -14.14 -1.91
CA ILE A 213 -22.10 -15.37 -2.59
C ILE A 213 -20.85 -16.09 -3.04
N ALA A 214 -20.74 -17.34 -2.58
CA ALA A 214 -19.64 -18.21 -2.96
C ALA A 214 -19.81 -18.77 -4.38
N ILE A 215 -18.77 -18.59 -5.19
CA ILE A 215 -18.66 -19.10 -6.56
C ILE A 215 -18.35 -20.59 -6.47
N THR A 216 -19.41 -21.39 -6.61
CA THR A 216 -19.37 -22.85 -6.42
C THR A 216 -20.04 -23.58 -7.58
N LYS A 217 -19.86 -24.90 -7.65
CA LYS A 217 -20.60 -25.76 -8.57
C LYS A 217 -22.12 -25.67 -8.36
N GLU A 218 -22.56 -25.40 -7.14
CA GLU A 218 -23.97 -25.21 -6.80
C GLU A 218 -24.52 -23.91 -7.38
N LEU A 219 -23.75 -22.82 -7.30
CA LEU A 219 -24.13 -21.55 -7.94
C LEU A 219 -24.28 -21.70 -9.45
N TYR A 220 -23.41 -22.50 -10.09
CA TYR A 220 -23.56 -22.82 -11.51
C TYR A 220 -24.79 -23.69 -11.78
N SER A 221 -25.04 -24.74 -11.01
CA SER A 221 -26.07 -25.74 -11.34
C SER A 221 -27.49 -25.39 -10.88
N ARG A 222 -27.64 -24.70 -9.75
CA ARG A 222 -28.93 -24.40 -9.10
C ARG A 222 -29.21 -22.92 -8.94
N GLY A 223 -28.17 -22.08 -8.99
CA GLY A 223 -28.27 -20.68 -8.62
C GLY A 223 -28.56 -20.48 -7.13
N THR A 224 -28.53 -19.23 -6.71
CA THR A 224 -28.78 -18.80 -5.32
C THR A 224 -29.80 -17.67 -5.35
N LYS A 225 -30.86 -17.80 -4.56
CA LYS A 225 -31.82 -16.72 -4.36
C LYS A 225 -31.25 -15.70 -3.38
N THR A 226 -31.29 -14.44 -3.76
CA THR A 226 -30.63 -13.33 -3.09
C THR A 226 -31.64 -12.38 -2.45
N MET A 227 -31.14 -11.52 -1.55
CA MET A 227 -31.98 -10.56 -0.83
C MET A 227 -32.66 -9.52 -1.74
N ASP A 228 -32.07 -9.20 -2.89
CA ASP A 228 -32.67 -8.33 -3.92
C ASP A 228 -33.86 -8.98 -4.67
N GLY A 229 -34.20 -10.23 -4.35
CA GLY A 229 -35.30 -10.98 -4.95
C GLY A 229 -34.96 -11.68 -6.26
N TYR A 230 -33.71 -11.61 -6.71
CA TYR A 230 -33.23 -12.31 -7.89
C TYR A 230 -32.77 -13.73 -7.55
N THR A 231 -32.59 -14.53 -8.59
CA THR A 231 -31.79 -15.75 -8.53
C THR A 231 -30.52 -15.51 -9.34
N HIS A 232 -29.38 -15.55 -8.67
CA HIS A 232 -28.07 -15.40 -9.28
C HIS A 232 -27.51 -16.76 -9.66
N TYR A 233 -26.82 -16.85 -10.79
CA TYR A 233 -26.13 -18.05 -11.22
C TYR A 233 -24.94 -17.71 -12.10
N LEU A 234 -24.00 -18.64 -12.21
CA LEU A 234 -22.84 -18.49 -13.09
C LEU A 234 -23.24 -18.79 -14.54
N LEU A 235 -22.84 -17.91 -15.46
CA LEU A 235 -23.02 -18.12 -16.89
C LEU A 235 -22.04 -19.17 -17.42
N ASP A 236 -20.79 -19.07 -16.98
CA ASP A 236 -19.72 -19.99 -17.34
C ASP A 236 -19.45 -21.04 -16.26
N SER A 237 -18.77 -22.12 -16.65
CA SER A 237 -18.35 -23.19 -15.75
C SER A 237 -17.54 -22.65 -14.56
N PRO A 238 -17.64 -23.26 -13.37
CA PRO A 238 -16.91 -22.84 -12.18
C PRO A 238 -15.39 -22.75 -12.44
N VAL A 239 -14.81 -21.62 -12.05
CA VAL A 239 -13.44 -21.28 -12.37
C VAL A 239 -12.46 -22.14 -11.56
N GLN A 240 -11.45 -22.69 -12.23
CA GLN A 240 -10.32 -23.35 -11.58
C GLN A 240 -9.17 -22.34 -11.42
N PRO A 241 -8.44 -22.35 -10.30
CA PRO A 241 -7.29 -21.48 -10.13
C PRO A 241 -6.15 -21.89 -11.06
N LYS A 242 -5.42 -20.89 -11.54
CA LYS A 242 -4.12 -21.07 -12.21
C LYS A 242 -3.03 -21.05 -11.15
N ALA A 243 -2.31 -22.15 -10.98
CA ALA A 243 -1.23 -22.26 -10.02
C ALA A 243 0.13 -21.96 -10.69
N GLU A 244 0.90 -21.05 -10.11
CA GLU A 244 2.23 -20.66 -10.58
C GLU A 244 3.23 -20.66 -9.42
N LEU A 245 4.49 -20.97 -9.72
CA LEU A 245 5.58 -20.92 -8.75
C LEU A 245 6.30 -19.57 -8.89
N MET A 246 6.44 -18.84 -7.78
CA MET A 246 7.02 -17.50 -7.77
C MET A 246 8.02 -17.31 -6.64
N ASN A 247 8.90 -16.32 -6.79
CA ASN A 247 9.80 -15.89 -5.72
C ASN A 247 9.09 -14.91 -4.79
N VAL A 248 9.34 -15.05 -3.50
CA VAL A 248 8.77 -14.22 -2.45
C VAL A 248 9.84 -13.80 -1.45
N SER A 249 9.80 -12.54 -1.04
CA SER A 249 10.60 -12.00 0.05
C SER A 249 9.73 -11.82 1.29
N CYS A 250 10.08 -12.52 2.37
CA CYS A 250 9.37 -12.49 3.65
C CYS A 250 10.20 -11.76 4.71
N PHE A 251 9.56 -10.82 5.40
CA PHE A 251 10.09 -9.97 6.45
C PHE A 251 9.47 -10.40 7.76
N SER A 252 10.29 -10.87 8.70
CA SER A 252 9.82 -11.31 10.01
C SER A 252 10.53 -10.59 11.14
N ALA A 253 9.75 -9.88 11.96
CA ALA A 253 10.21 -9.34 13.25
C ALA A 253 9.94 -10.30 14.42
N SER A 254 8.93 -11.17 14.28
CA SER A 254 8.50 -12.16 15.25
C SER A 254 7.53 -13.12 14.56
N LYS A 255 7.29 -14.31 15.14
CA LYS A 255 6.38 -15.32 14.58
C LYS A 255 5.04 -14.75 14.06
N ASP A 256 4.40 -13.88 14.84
CA ASP A 256 3.07 -13.32 14.51
C ASP A 256 3.11 -12.11 13.57
N LYS A 257 4.32 -11.58 13.28
CA LYS A 257 4.56 -10.38 12.47
C LYS A 257 5.44 -10.73 11.27
N THR A 258 4.92 -11.65 10.46
CA THR A 258 5.56 -12.05 9.21
C THR A 258 4.77 -11.50 8.03
N PHE A 259 5.42 -10.68 7.21
CA PHE A 259 4.86 -10.10 6.00
C PHE A 259 5.67 -10.58 4.81
N CYS A 260 5.00 -10.96 3.73
CA CYS A 260 5.66 -11.42 2.52
C CYS A 260 5.27 -10.54 1.34
N SER A 261 6.13 -10.50 0.33
CA SER A 261 5.92 -9.72 -0.88
C SER A 261 6.46 -10.49 -2.08
N LEU A 262 5.67 -10.55 -3.16
CA LEU A 262 6.08 -11.21 -4.40
C LEU A 262 7.15 -10.38 -5.10
N ASP A 263 8.19 -11.04 -5.60
CA ASP A 263 9.35 -10.35 -6.16
C ASP A 263 9.20 -10.04 -7.67
N ASP A 264 8.30 -10.71 -8.41
CA ASP A 264 8.18 -10.57 -9.87
C ASP A 264 6.75 -10.79 -10.43
N TYR A 265 5.71 -10.09 -9.94
CA TYR A 265 4.33 -10.22 -10.46
C TYR A 265 3.79 -8.89 -10.97
N ASP A 266 3.65 -8.75 -12.29
CA ASP A 266 3.34 -7.49 -13.00
C ASP A 266 2.11 -6.72 -12.46
N GLU A 267 1.10 -7.41 -11.90
CA GLU A 267 -0.13 -6.79 -11.39
C GLU A 267 -0.08 -6.45 -9.88
N VAL A 268 0.92 -6.98 -9.16
CA VAL A 268 0.97 -7.01 -7.68
C VAL A 268 2.40 -6.73 -7.18
N HIS A 269 3.28 -6.18 -8.02
CA HIS A 269 4.64 -5.83 -7.63
C HIS A 269 4.62 -5.05 -6.33
N ASP A 270 5.36 -5.59 -5.37
CA ASP A 270 5.58 -5.00 -4.05
C ASP A 270 4.35 -4.91 -3.14
N ALA A 271 3.25 -5.59 -3.47
CA ALA A 271 2.20 -5.81 -2.48
C ALA A 271 2.76 -6.63 -1.32
N THR A 272 2.46 -6.17 -0.10
CA THR A 272 2.75 -6.91 1.12
C THR A 272 1.48 -7.58 1.60
N PHE A 273 1.59 -8.84 1.97
CA PHE A 273 0.50 -9.61 2.55
C PHE A 273 0.98 -10.28 3.83
N HIS A 274 0.08 -10.36 4.80
CA HIS A 274 0.31 -11.12 6.02
C HIS A 274 0.17 -12.61 5.72
N ILE A 275 1.07 -13.42 6.26
CA ILE A 275 0.95 -14.88 6.22
C ILE A 275 0.52 -15.40 7.57
N ASP A 276 -0.36 -16.41 7.57
CA ASP A 276 -0.76 -17.10 8.78
C ASP A 276 0.25 -18.20 9.20
N ASP A 277 -0.04 -18.90 10.30
CA ASP A 277 0.77 -20.02 10.80
C ASP A 277 0.90 -21.20 9.80
N THR A 278 0.03 -21.26 8.79
CA THR A 278 0.10 -22.25 7.70
C THR A 278 0.94 -21.75 6.51
N PHE A 279 1.53 -20.57 6.65
CA PHE A 279 2.29 -19.87 5.61
C PHE A 279 1.44 -19.56 4.38
N THR A 280 0.13 -19.38 4.60
CA THR A 280 -0.81 -18.96 3.57
C THR A 280 -1.15 -17.50 3.78
N GLY A 281 -1.03 -16.72 2.71
CA GLY A 281 -1.52 -15.36 2.63
C GLY A 281 -2.61 -15.25 1.57
N TYR A 282 -3.44 -14.23 1.71
CA TYR A 282 -4.46 -13.89 0.72
C TYR A 282 -4.28 -12.44 0.32
N PHE A 283 -4.37 -12.21 -0.98
CA PHE A 283 -4.33 -10.88 -1.53
C PHE A 283 -5.28 -10.83 -2.71
N ARG A 284 -6.41 -10.11 -2.57
CA ARG A 284 -7.48 -10.05 -3.57
C ARG A 284 -8.01 -11.45 -3.95
N ASN A 285 -7.90 -11.81 -5.21
CA ASN A 285 -8.20 -13.07 -5.88
C ASN A 285 -6.99 -14.03 -5.91
N LEU A 286 -5.92 -13.74 -5.16
CA LEU A 286 -4.73 -14.58 -5.06
C LEU A 286 -4.68 -15.29 -3.72
N ARG A 287 -4.39 -16.59 -3.75
CA ARG A 287 -3.98 -17.36 -2.58
C ARG A 287 -2.51 -17.72 -2.71
N ILE A 288 -1.71 -17.31 -1.75
CA ILE A 288 -0.26 -17.41 -1.81
C ILE A 288 0.21 -18.35 -0.71
N ARG A 289 0.89 -19.44 -1.08
CA ARG A 289 1.40 -20.46 -0.14
C ARG A 289 2.92 -20.49 -0.17
N VAL A 290 3.54 -19.89 0.84
CA VAL A 290 5.01 -19.85 0.96
C VAL A 290 5.53 -21.25 1.26
N GLN A 291 6.54 -21.68 0.49
CA GLN A 291 7.20 -22.97 0.60
C GLN A 291 8.47 -22.84 1.43
N GLY A 292 8.74 -23.86 2.26
CA GLY A 292 9.93 -23.91 3.10
C GLY A 292 9.78 -23.16 4.42
N SER A 293 10.91 -22.90 5.07
CA SER A 293 10.97 -22.23 6.36
C SER A 293 11.28 -20.74 6.21
N VAL A 294 10.68 -19.92 7.06
CA VAL A 294 10.96 -18.48 7.14
C VAL A 294 11.80 -18.20 8.38
N LEU A 295 12.88 -17.43 8.22
CA LEU A 295 13.73 -17.01 9.32
C LEU A 295 13.07 -15.84 10.06
N THR A 296 13.20 -15.83 11.38
CA THR A 296 12.69 -14.80 12.27
C THR A 296 13.70 -14.46 13.36
N VAL A 297 13.51 -13.29 14.00
CA VAL A 297 14.18 -12.96 15.25
C VAL A 297 13.29 -13.37 16.42
N ASP A 298 13.80 -14.20 17.33
CA ASP A 298 13.18 -14.48 18.64
C ASP A 298 14.19 -14.19 19.76
N LYS A 299 13.83 -13.26 20.65
CA LYS A 299 14.67 -12.82 21.78
C LYS A 299 16.12 -12.47 21.35
N GLY A 300 16.28 -11.86 20.17
CA GLY A 300 17.58 -11.46 19.63
C GLY A 300 18.42 -12.60 19.03
N LYS A 301 17.82 -13.78 18.78
CA LYS A 301 18.45 -14.89 18.06
C LYS A 301 17.65 -15.20 16.79
N ILE A 302 18.36 -15.59 15.74
CA ILE A 302 17.75 -16.06 14.49
C ILE A 302 17.17 -17.46 14.76
N ALA A 303 15.88 -17.61 14.48
CA ALA A 303 15.15 -18.86 14.56
C ALA A 303 14.46 -19.16 13.22
N SER A 304 14.23 -20.44 12.95
CA SER A 304 13.49 -20.89 11.77
C SER A 304 12.06 -21.22 12.16
N ILE A 305 11.08 -20.66 11.45
CA ILE A 305 9.66 -20.99 11.57
C ILE A 305 9.31 -21.92 10.41
N SER A 306 8.58 -22.98 10.71
CA SER A 306 8.05 -23.91 9.71
C SER A 306 6.52 -23.91 9.75
N PRO A 307 5.86 -24.19 8.60
CA PRO A 307 4.40 -24.20 8.53
C PRO A 307 3.82 -25.26 9.47
N ALA A 308 2.79 -24.88 10.23
CA ALA A 308 2.08 -25.83 11.08
C ALA A 308 1.27 -26.81 10.20
N PRO A 309 1.34 -28.14 10.44
CA PRO A 309 0.74 -29.14 9.56
C PRO A 309 -0.80 -29.09 9.51
N THR A 310 -1.47 -28.54 10.53
CA THR A 310 -2.94 -28.47 10.60
C THR A 310 -3.38 -27.47 11.67
N GLN A 311 -3.62 -26.23 11.30
CA GLN A 311 -4.54 -25.35 12.04
C GLN A 311 -5.42 -24.59 11.06
N THR A 312 -6.69 -24.45 11.40
CA THR A 312 -7.63 -23.57 10.72
C THR A 312 -7.06 -22.16 10.74
N ALA A 313 -6.68 -21.66 9.56
CA ALA A 313 -6.27 -20.29 9.33
C ALA A 313 -7.33 -19.33 9.89
N THR A 314 -7.15 -18.81 11.12
CA THR A 314 -8.13 -17.95 11.82
C THR A 314 -7.86 -16.46 11.62
N HIS A 315 -6.59 -16.06 11.48
CA HIS A 315 -6.20 -14.65 11.37
C HIS A 315 -6.41 -14.07 9.96
N SER A 316 -6.20 -14.88 8.91
CA SER A 316 -6.55 -14.49 7.55
C SER A 316 -8.06 -14.33 7.36
N GLN A 317 -8.89 -14.89 8.26
CA GLN A 317 -10.35 -14.80 8.14
C GLN A 317 -10.92 -13.44 8.50
N SER A 318 -10.39 -12.79 9.53
CA SER A 318 -10.84 -11.46 9.94
C SER A 318 -10.50 -10.40 8.89
N ILE A 319 -9.32 -10.50 8.27
CA ILE A 319 -8.89 -9.57 7.20
C ILE A 319 -9.77 -9.73 5.95
N LEU A 320 -10.14 -10.96 5.59
CA LEU A 320 -11.02 -11.20 4.43
C LEU A 320 -12.46 -10.69 4.64
N LEU A 321 -12.92 -10.57 5.89
CA LEU A 321 -14.22 -9.98 6.24
C LEU A 321 -14.21 -8.44 6.18
N GLU A 322 -13.05 -7.80 6.34
CA GLU A 322 -12.93 -6.33 6.33
C GLU A 322 -12.82 -5.74 4.91
N LEU A 323 -12.31 -6.49 3.92
CA LEU A 323 -12.17 -6.05 2.51
C LEU A 323 -13.50 -5.74 1.80
N GLN A 324 -14.62 -5.90 2.49
CA GLN A 324 -15.96 -6.00 1.91
C GLN A 324 -16.82 -4.76 2.15
N LYS A 325 -16.36 -3.86 3.04
CA LYS A 325 -17.06 -2.61 3.39
C LYS A 325 -16.19 -1.43 3.04
N SER A 326 -16.82 -0.34 2.63
CA SER A 326 -16.12 0.94 2.48
C SER A 326 -15.50 1.33 3.82
N ALA A 327 -14.21 1.68 3.79
CA ALA A 327 -13.51 2.14 4.98
C ALA A 327 -14.18 3.43 5.51
N SER A 328 -14.32 3.54 6.82
CA SER A 328 -14.87 4.76 7.41
C SER A 328 -13.83 5.88 7.36
N ILE A 329 -14.30 7.14 7.42
CA ILE A 329 -13.41 8.31 7.45
C ILE A 329 -12.51 8.22 8.68
N GLU A 330 -13.02 7.73 9.81
CA GLU A 330 -12.28 7.54 11.06
C GLU A 330 -11.11 6.57 10.87
N SER A 331 -11.32 5.42 10.23
CA SER A 331 -10.23 4.45 9.94
C SER A 331 -9.14 5.05 9.03
N ILE A 332 -9.53 5.88 8.05
CA ILE A 332 -8.57 6.59 7.20
C ILE A 332 -7.77 7.60 8.02
N THR A 333 -8.43 8.37 8.90
CA THR A 333 -7.74 9.35 9.76
C THR A 333 -6.81 8.70 10.77
N GLU A 334 -7.15 7.51 11.27
CA GLU A 334 -6.29 6.72 12.14
C GLU A 334 -5.05 6.25 11.37
N ALA A 335 -5.22 5.69 10.16
CA ALA A 335 -4.09 5.27 9.32
C ALA A 335 -3.15 6.43 8.98
N VAL A 336 -3.69 7.61 8.65
CA VAL A 336 -2.89 8.83 8.42
C VAL A 336 -2.15 9.25 9.69
N SER A 337 -2.80 9.18 10.85
CA SER A 337 -2.16 9.50 12.14
C SER A 337 -1.03 8.52 12.46
N SER A 338 -1.23 7.22 12.25
CA SER A 338 -0.18 6.20 12.41
C SER A 338 0.99 6.45 11.45
N MET A 339 0.71 6.82 10.19
CA MET A 339 1.75 7.17 9.22
C MET A 339 2.57 8.39 9.67
N MET A 340 1.92 9.41 10.23
CA MET A 340 2.61 10.59 10.75
C MET A 340 3.54 10.24 11.92
N VAL A 341 3.11 9.35 12.82
CA VAL A 341 3.96 8.86 13.93
C VAL A 341 5.20 8.15 13.39
N ILE A 342 5.05 7.27 12.41
CA ILE A 342 6.18 6.56 11.77
C ILE A 342 7.14 7.56 11.10
N GLN A 343 6.62 8.57 10.41
CA GLN A 343 7.45 9.61 9.78
C GLN A 343 8.26 10.41 10.82
N LEU A 344 7.64 10.78 11.95
CA LEU A 344 8.35 11.48 13.03
C LEU A 344 9.43 10.61 13.67
N GLN A 345 9.17 9.31 13.84
CA GLN A 345 10.16 8.35 14.34
C GLN A 345 11.34 8.20 13.38
N ASN A 346 11.09 8.12 12.07
CA ASN A 346 12.14 8.06 11.05
C ASN A 346 13.00 9.33 11.07
N LEU A 347 12.38 10.51 11.14
CA LEU A 347 13.11 11.77 11.22
C LEU A 347 13.99 11.86 12.48
N TYR A 348 13.51 11.36 13.61
CA TYR A 348 14.30 11.26 14.83
C TYR A 348 15.51 10.32 14.64
N ASN A 349 15.28 9.13 14.08
CA ASN A 349 16.33 8.14 13.83
C ASN A 349 17.39 8.67 12.87
N ASP A 350 17.00 9.38 11.82
CA ASP A 350 17.89 10.04 10.86
C ASP A 350 18.74 11.11 11.54
N HIS A 351 18.16 11.91 12.42
CA HIS A 351 18.90 12.91 13.18
C HIS A 351 19.94 12.28 14.12
N VAL A 352 19.56 11.21 14.82
CA VAL A 352 20.48 10.45 15.68
C VAL A 352 21.62 9.83 14.86
N LEU A 353 21.31 9.27 13.69
CA LEU A 353 22.31 8.73 12.77
C LEU A 353 23.26 9.81 12.28
N ALA A 354 22.74 10.96 11.83
CA ALA A 354 23.54 12.09 11.37
C ALA A 354 24.49 12.60 12.47
N THR A 355 24.01 12.65 13.72
CA THR A 355 24.83 13.05 14.87
C THR A 355 25.97 12.06 15.12
N LYS A 356 25.69 10.75 15.03
CA LYS A 356 26.71 9.70 15.17
C LYS A 356 27.74 9.75 14.03
N VAL A 357 27.29 9.91 12.78
CA VAL A 357 28.15 10.06 11.60
C VAL A 357 29.04 11.29 11.74
N HIS A 358 28.49 12.43 12.19
CA HIS A 358 29.29 13.63 12.42
C HIS A 358 30.36 13.43 13.50
N LYS A 359 30.03 12.72 14.58
CA LYS A 359 31.00 12.35 15.62
C LYS A 359 32.12 11.46 15.09
N ILE A 360 31.79 10.46 14.27
CA ILE A 360 32.78 9.61 13.60
C ILE A 360 33.67 10.47 12.68
N GLY A 361 33.08 11.34 11.87
CA GLY A 361 33.82 12.26 11.00
C GLY A 361 34.75 13.22 11.76
N SER A 362 34.35 13.67 12.95
CA SER A 362 35.18 14.50 13.83
C SER A 362 36.38 13.71 14.39
N ILE A 363 36.16 12.46 14.83
CA ILE A 363 37.22 11.57 15.30
C ILE A 363 38.19 11.25 14.15
N LEU A 364 37.67 10.87 12.99
CA LEU A 364 38.47 10.53 11.81
C LEU A 364 39.31 11.73 11.36
N SER A 365 38.74 12.93 11.32
CA SER A 365 39.48 14.16 11.01
C SER A 365 40.66 14.39 11.96
N LYS A 366 40.50 14.12 13.26
CA LYS A 366 41.59 14.22 14.23
C LYS A 366 42.66 13.14 14.00
N VAL A 367 42.25 11.90 13.75
CA VAL A 367 43.18 10.80 13.45
C VAL A 367 43.98 11.09 12.19
N VAL A 368 43.34 11.51 11.11
CA VAL A 368 44.00 11.88 9.85
C VAL A 368 44.93 13.08 10.05
N ALA A 369 44.51 14.09 10.82
CA ALA A 369 45.37 15.23 11.15
C ALA A 369 46.65 14.79 11.89
N GLU A 370 46.54 13.96 12.93
CA GLU A 370 47.71 13.45 13.65
C GLU A 370 48.58 12.53 12.79
N LEU A 371 47.96 11.65 11.98
CA LEU A 371 48.69 10.81 11.02
C LEU A 371 49.44 11.64 9.99
N SER A 372 48.88 12.76 9.52
CA SER A 372 49.54 13.62 8.53
C SER A 372 50.75 14.38 9.07
N LYS A 373 50.87 14.54 10.39
CA LYS A 373 52.10 15.04 11.03
C LYS A 373 53.24 14.02 10.96
N ILE A 374 52.92 12.72 10.89
CA ILE A 374 53.89 11.62 10.78
C ILE A 374 54.17 11.30 9.30
N ASN A 375 53.11 11.21 8.48
CA ASN A 375 53.17 10.97 7.05
C ASN A 375 52.50 12.12 6.28
N PRO A 376 53.29 13.08 5.75
CA PRO A 376 52.78 14.26 5.04
C PRO A 376 51.81 13.98 3.89
N GLU A 377 51.91 12.83 3.21
CA GLU A 377 51.09 12.50 2.04
C GLU A 377 49.70 11.93 2.40
N SER A 378 49.53 11.46 3.64
CA SER A 378 48.33 10.73 4.08
C SER A 378 47.03 11.53 3.95
N LEU A 379 47.05 12.83 4.26
CA LEU A 379 45.87 13.69 4.08
C LEU A 379 45.54 13.84 2.59
N GLY A 380 46.55 13.99 1.74
CA GLY A 380 46.41 14.05 0.28
C GLY A 380 45.75 12.78 -0.27
N GLU A 381 46.17 11.62 0.22
CA GLU A 381 45.56 10.33 -0.16
C GLU A 381 44.09 10.22 0.25
N VAL A 382 43.73 10.64 1.46
CA VAL A 382 42.35 10.63 1.96
C VAL A 382 41.43 11.54 1.12
N ILE A 383 41.93 12.70 0.67
CA ILE A 383 41.15 13.64 -0.17
C ILE A 383 41.29 13.36 -1.68
N GLY A 384 42.06 12.34 -2.09
CA GLY A 384 42.28 11.98 -3.48
C GLY A 384 43.12 12.99 -4.28
N ARG A 385 44.05 13.71 -3.65
CA ARG A 385 44.92 14.72 -4.29
C ARG A 385 46.40 14.43 -4.03
N ASN A 386 47.26 14.72 -5.01
CA ASN A 386 48.71 14.54 -4.89
C ASN A 386 49.37 15.73 -4.19
N VAL A 387 49.16 15.84 -2.88
CA VAL A 387 49.69 16.92 -2.04
C VAL A 387 50.24 16.38 -0.72
N ALA A 388 51.26 17.04 -0.18
CA ALA A 388 51.82 16.76 1.14
C ALA A 388 51.54 17.91 2.12
N THR A 389 51.34 17.58 3.39
CA THR A 389 51.11 18.58 4.45
C THR A 389 52.41 19.06 5.08
N ASN A 390 52.57 20.38 5.20
CA ASN A 390 53.61 21.01 5.99
C ASN A 390 52.98 21.70 7.21
N TRP A 391 53.11 21.11 8.40
CA TRP A 391 52.46 21.60 9.61
C TRP A 391 53.22 22.77 10.25
N LEU A 392 52.58 23.94 10.32
CA LEU A 392 53.15 25.15 10.92
C LEU A 392 52.94 25.18 12.44
N ASN A 393 51.83 24.61 12.91
CA ASN A 393 51.49 24.43 14.31
C ASN A 393 50.48 23.27 14.47
N PRO A 394 50.02 22.88 15.67
CA PRO A 394 49.15 21.71 15.84
C PRO A 394 47.81 21.72 15.09
N LYS A 395 47.37 22.87 14.55
CA LYS A 395 46.08 23.05 13.87
C LYS A 395 46.18 23.57 12.44
N VAL A 396 47.31 24.18 12.07
CA VAL A 396 47.49 24.88 10.79
C VAL A 396 48.61 24.21 10.01
N PHE A 397 48.32 23.91 8.74
CA PHE A 397 49.26 23.32 7.80
C PHE A 397 49.10 23.93 6.41
N GLU A 398 50.16 23.85 5.62
CA GLU A 398 50.17 24.18 4.20
C GLU A 398 50.10 22.90 3.37
N LEU A 399 49.58 23.02 2.14
CA LEU A 399 49.57 21.92 1.16
C LEU A 399 50.61 22.17 0.09
N CYS A 400 51.60 21.30 0.00
CA CYS A 400 52.64 21.34 -1.02
C CYS A 400 52.29 20.37 -2.16
N PRO A 401 52.41 20.75 -3.44
CA PRO A 401 52.17 19.84 -4.56
C PRO A 401 53.23 18.74 -4.62
N CYS A 402 52.81 17.51 -4.90
CA CYS A 402 53.70 16.35 -5.02
C CYS A 402 53.57 15.70 -6.40
N HIS A 403 54.68 15.18 -6.92
CA HIS A 403 54.68 14.31 -8.10
C HIS A 403 54.60 12.85 -7.63
N LYS A 404 53.50 12.15 -7.95
CA LYS A 404 53.45 10.70 -7.74
C LYS A 404 54.23 9.99 -8.84
N MET A 405 55.11 9.07 -8.46
CA MET A 405 55.65 8.11 -9.41
C MET A 405 54.53 7.18 -9.91
N PRO A 406 54.54 6.77 -11.20
CA PRO A 406 53.51 5.90 -11.74
C PRO A 406 53.52 4.56 -11.01
N TYR A 407 52.33 4.11 -10.63
CA TYR A 407 52.13 2.81 -9.99
C TYR A 407 52.37 1.69 -11.02
N THR A 408 53.37 0.85 -10.77
CA THR A 408 53.62 -0.35 -11.58
C THR A 408 52.84 -1.53 -11.04
N LYS A 409 51.91 -2.05 -11.85
CA LYS A 409 51.07 -3.21 -11.52
C LYS A 409 51.84 -4.53 -11.36
N THR A 410 53.04 -4.60 -11.93
CA THR A 410 53.80 -5.85 -12.10
C THR A 410 54.96 -6.01 -11.10
N SER A 411 55.38 -4.93 -10.43
CA SER A 411 56.48 -4.95 -9.47
C SER A 411 56.38 -3.79 -8.50
N ASN A 412 56.95 -3.94 -7.30
CA ASN A 412 57.14 -2.82 -6.37
C ASN A 412 58.38 -1.95 -6.71
N CYS A 413 59.08 -2.20 -7.81
CA CYS A 413 60.24 -1.41 -8.25
C CYS A 413 59.97 -0.62 -9.53
N TYR A 414 60.39 0.64 -9.55
CA TYR A 414 60.28 1.53 -10.69
C TYR A 414 61.49 2.46 -10.80
N ASN A 415 62.15 2.46 -11.96
CA ASN A 415 63.23 3.38 -12.33
C ASN A 415 64.34 3.58 -11.27
N GLY A 416 64.82 2.49 -10.65
CA GLY A 416 65.85 2.54 -9.60
C GLY A 416 65.34 2.90 -8.20
N TYR A 417 64.02 2.95 -8.01
CA TYR A 417 63.35 3.08 -6.71
C TYR A 417 62.54 1.82 -6.38
N VAL A 418 62.45 1.49 -5.09
CA VAL A 418 61.62 0.41 -4.54
C VAL A 418 60.57 1.01 -3.62
N TYR A 419 59.32 0.61 -3.84
CA TYR A 419 58.20 0.91 -2.96
C TYR A 419 58.27 -0.01 -1.74
N LYS A 420 58.57 0.56 -0.57
CA LYS A 420 58.73 -0.15 0.69
C LYS A 420 58.18 0.70 1.82
N SER A 421 57.40 0.10 2.71
CA SER A 421 56.81 0.77 3.88
C SER A 421 55.98 2.03 3.53
N GLY A 422 55.29 2.02 2.40
CA GLY A 422 54.41 3.12 1.97
C GLY A 422 55.09 4.23 1.14
N VAL A 423 56.41 4.16 0.92
CA VAL A 423 57.18 5.23 0.23
C VAL A 423 58.14 4.62 -0.80
N TYR A 424 58.41 5.36 -1.88
CA TYR A 424 59.48 5.02 -2.83
C TYR A 424 60.84 5.44 -2.28
N THR A 425 61.76 4.48 -2.17
CA THR A 425 63.15 4.73 -1.74
C THR A 425 64.12 4.25 -2.79
N LYS A 426 65.30 4.87 -2.90
CA LYS A 426 66.31 4.47 -3.90
C LYS A 426 66.78 3.04 -3.61
N VAL A 427 66.76 2.17 -4.62
CA VAL A 427 67.15 0.76 -4.49
C VAL A 427 68.62 0.69 -4.05
N ARG A 428 68.86 0.05 -2.90
CA ARG A 428 70.22 -0.29 -2.43
C ARG A 428 70.59 -1.74 -2.78
N ASN A 429 69.59 -2.62 -2.85
CA ASN A 429 69.75 -4.03 -3.24
C ASN A 429 68.55 -4.48 -4.08
N TRP A 430 68.79 -5.03 -5.27
CA TRP A 430 67.73 -5.45 -6.20
C TRP A 430 66.91 -6.64 -5.70
N THR A 431 67.36 -7.34 -4.66
CA THR A 431 66.57 -8.40 -4.00
C THR A 431 65.36 -7.86 -3.23
N GLU A 432 65.26 -6.54 -3.03
CA GLU A 432 64.07 -5.89 -2.45
C GLU A 432 62.93 -5.74 -3.46
N CYS A 433 63.21 -5.94 -4.75
CA CYS A 433 62.22 -5.94 -5.80
C CYS A 433 61.45 -7.26 -5.82
N LYS A 434 60.13 -7.16 -5.71
CA LYS A 434 59.18 -8.26 -5.76
C LYS A 434 58.27 -8.05 -6.97
N ASN A 435 58.02 -9.12 -7.70
CA ASN A 435 56.98 -9.13 -8.72
C ASN A 435 55.62 -9.24 -8.05
N ILE A 436 54.67 -8.45 -8.54
CA ILE A 436 53.29 -8.46 -8.10
C ILE A 436 52.54 -9.31 -9.13
N ASP A 437 52.08 -10.47 -8.70
CA ASP A 437 51.22 -11.33 -9.51
C ASP A 437 49.76 -10.98 -9.25
N GLU A 438 49.16 -10.19 -10.14
CA GLU A 438 47.77 -9.73 -10.01
C GLU A 438 46.78 -10.91 -9.88
N ALA A 439 47.06 -12.07 -10.48
CA ALA A 439 46.17 -13.23 -10.42
C ALA A 439 46.12 -13.88 -9.02
N ASN A 440 47.13 -13.62 -8.18
CA ASN A 440 47.27 -14.20 -6.84
C ASN A 440 46.98 -13.20 -5.71
N LEU A 441 46.49 -11.99 -6.03
CA LEU A 441 46.09 -11.00 -5.03
C LEU A 441 44.78 -11.40 -4.37
N LYS A 442 44.79 -11.53 -3.04
CA LYS A 442 43.58 -11.73 -2.24
C LYS A 442 43.03 -10.37 -1.82
N PRO A 443 41.77 -10.03 -2.15
CA PRO A 443 41.16 -8.80 -1.67
C PRO A 443 41.04 -8.83 -0.14
N PHE A 444 41.37 -7.72 0.51
CA PHE A 444 41.19 -7.52 1.94
C PHE A 444 40.20 -6.37 2.14
N SER A 445 39.12 -6.64 2.87
CA SER A 445 38.16 -5.62 3.27
C SER A 445 38.15 -5.50 4.78
N LEU A 446 38.11 -4.26 5.27
CA LEU A 446 37.90 -3.95 6.69
C LEU A 446 36.43 -3.98 7.08
N VAL A 447 35.53 -4.02 6.09
CA VAL A 447 34.09 -3.96 6.28
C VAL A 447 33.46 -5.08 5.46
N ASP A 448 32.60 -5.88 6.09
CA ASP A 448 31.79 -6.85 5.36
C ASP A 448 30.78 -6.11 4.48
N ASN A 449 30.67 -6.50 3.21
CA ASN A 449 29.69 -5.92 2.30
C ASN A 449 28.29 -6.28 2.78
N GLN A 450 27.65 -5.37 3.52
CA GLN A 450 26.25 -5.47 3.85
C GLN A 450 25.43 -4.84 2.71
N THR A 451 24.56 -5.63 2.10
CA THR A 451 23.56 -5.13 1.16
C THR A 451 22.42 -4.48 1.95
N MET A 452 22.22 -3.17 1.79
CA MET A 452 20.95 -2.56 2.19
C MET A 452 19.84 -3.14 1.33
N LEU A 453 18.77 -3.61 1.97
CA LEU A 453 17.62 -4.14 1.29
C LEU A 453 16.68 -2.97 0.97
N ASP A 454 16.88 -2.33 -0.17
CA ASP A 454 15.94 -1.33 -0.71
C ASP A 454 14.87 -2.05 -1.52
N LYS A 455 13.72 -2.36 -0.88
CA LYS A 455 12.51 -2.76 -1.62
C LYS A 455 11.56 -1.57 -1.64
N ILE A 456 11.31 -1.04 -2.84
CA ILE A 456 10.34 0.04 -3.05
C ILE A 456 8.95 -0.57 -3.02
N ILE A 457 8.15 -0.26 -2.01
CA ILE A 457 6.76 -0.70 -1.94
C ILE A 457 5.89 0.31 -2.69
N TYR A 458 5.29 -0.11 -3.80
CA TYR A 458 4.32 0.72 -4.51
C TYR A 458 2.95 0.64 -3.83
N PRO A 459 2.29 1.78 -3.56
CA PRO A 459 0.91 1.76 -3.13
C PRO A 459 0.05 1.23 -4.26
N LEU A 460 -0.63 0.12 -4.01
CA LEU A 460 -1.60 -0.43 -4.96
C LEU A 460 -2.76 0.56 -5.14
N PRO A 461 -3.33 0.65 -6.34
CA PRO A 461 -4.50 1.49 -6.56
C PRO A 461 -5.64 1.03 -5.63
N PRO A 462 -6.32 1.97 -4.93
CA PRO A 462 -7.47 1.62 -4.10
C PRO A 462 -8.59 1.08 -5.00
N ARG A 463 -9.21 -0.03 -4.59
CA ARG A 463 -10.47 -0.50 -5.21
C ARG A 463 -11.66 0.01 -4.42
N THR A 464 -12.74 0.27 -5.13
CA THR A 464 -14.06 0.56 -4.53
C THR A 464 -14.54 -0.67 -3.77
N ALA A 465 -15.41 -0.48 -2.77
CA ALA A 465 -16.07 -1.62 -2.14
C ALA A 465 -16.81 -2.45 -3.20
N ALA A 466 -16.85 -3.77 -3.02
CA ALA A 466 -17.50 -4.66 -4.00
C ALA A 466 -19.00 -4.35 -4.20
N SER A 467 -19.67 -3.74 -3.21
CA SER A 467 -21.04 -3.23 -3.32
C SER A 467 -21.17 -1.99 -4.21
N ASP A 468 -20.09 -1.21 -4.33
CA ASP A 468 -20.01 0.01 -5.14
C ASP A 468 -19.33 -0.26 -6.49
N SER A 469 -19.18 -1.54 -6.86
CA SER A 469 -18.63 -1.93 -8.15
C SER A 469 -19.45 -1.27 -9.27
N ASN A 470 -18.74 -0.83 -10.33
CA ASN A 470 -19.36 -0.24 -11.52
C ASN A 470 -20.44 -1.16 -12.11
N ALA A 471 -20.32 -2.47 -11.91
CA ALA A 471 -21.32 -3.46 -12.25
C ALA A 471 -22.71 -3.12 -11.72
N TRP A 472 -22.83 -2.78 -10.43
CA TRP A 472 -24.12 -2.51 -9.80
C TRP A 472 -24.70 -1.16 -10.24
N ILE A 473 -23.82 -0.17 -10.47
CA ILE A 473 -24.21 1.16 -10.97
C ILE A 473 -24.78 1.04 -12.38
N GLU A 474 -24.08 0.31 -13.25
CA GLU A 474 -24.50 0.08 -14.63
C GLU A 474 -25.84 -0.65 -14.70
N LEU A 475 -26.05 -1.63 -13.82
CA LEU A 475 -27.33 -2.31 -13.69
C LEU A 475 -28.47 -1.39 -13.27
N GLN A 476 -28.23 -0.45 -12.34
CA GLN A 476 -29.25 0.55 -11.99
C GLN A 476 -29.57 1.46 -13.17
N ARG A 477 -28.56 1.87 -13.94
CA ARG A 477 -28.73 2.71 -15.13
C ARG A 477 -29.62 2.02 -16.18
N ILE A 478 -29.28 0.78 -16.55
CA ILE A 478 -30.05 -0.02 -17.53
C ILE A 478 -31.51 -0.18 -17.08
N ARG A 479 -31.74 -0.44 -15.78
CA ARG A 479 -33.10 -0.54 -15.24
C ARG A 479 -33.87 0.78 -15.36
N LEU A 480 -33.26 1.90 -14.99
CA LEU A 480 -33.91 3.21 -15.07
C LEU A 480 -34.28 3.57 -16.52
N GLU A 481 -33.43 3.23 -17.48
CA GLU A 481 -33.71 3.42 -18.91
C GLU A 481 -34.87 2.55 -19.40
N ASN A 482 -34.95 1.29 -18.96
CA ASN A 482 -36.01 0.36 -19.34
C ASN A 482 -37.34 0.61 -18.61
N LEU A 483 -37.33 1.24 -17.43
CA LEU A 483 -38.52 1.63 -16.66
C LEU A 483 -39.18 2.92 -17.16
N ASN A 484 -38.49 3.70 -18.00
CA ASN A 484 -38.92 5.05 -18.37
C ASN A 484 -40.04 5.21 -19.44
N PRO A 485 -40.70 4.19 -20.02
CA PRO A 485 -41.83 4.45 -20.92
C PRO A 485 -43.23 4.39 -20.26
N HIS A 486 -43.36 4.26 -18.94
CA HIS A 486 -44.69 4.00 -18.31
C HIS A 486 -45.12 4.94 -17.17
N TYR A 487 -44.40 6.06 -16.93
CA TYR A 487 -44.87 7.09 -16.00
C TYR A 487 -45.83 8.13 -16.61
N ASP A 488 -46.21 7.98 -17.89
CA ASP A 488 -47.33 8.73 -18.46
C ASP A 488 -48.64 7.96 -18.25
N THR A 489 -49.16 8.00 -17.02
CA THR A 489 -50.61 7.94 -16.82
C THR A 489 -51.20 9.23 -17.39
N PRO A 490 -52.12 9.18 -18.39
CA PRO A 490 -52.84 10.37 -18.82
C PRO A 490 -53.82 10.78 -17.72
N GLY A 491 -53.36 11.64 -16.81
CA GLY A 491 -54.17 12.25 -15.76
C GLY A 491 -53.48 12.30 -14.41
N GLY A 492 -52.74 13.37 -14.14
CA GLY A 492 -52.25 13.68 -12.80
C GLY A 492 -50.96 14.48 -12.80
N SER A 493 -51.07 15.74 -12.37
CA SER A 493 -50.01 16.75 -12.18
C SER A 493 -48.56 16.24 -12.04
N SER A 494 -47.74 16.68 -12.98
CA SER A 494 -46.28 16.62 -12.96
C SER A 494 -45.67 17.32 -11.74
N SER A 495 -44.91 16.59 -10.93
CA SER A 495 -43.86 17.17 -10.08
C SER A 495 -42.50 16.83 -10.70
N PRO A 496 -41.56 17.79 -10.81
CA PRO A 496 -40.28 17.55 -11.45
C PRO A 496 -39.39 16.66 -10.57
N SER A 497 -38.69 15.73 -11.22
CA SER A 497 -37.74 14.78 -10.63
C SER A 497 -36.59 15.50 -9.91
N VAL A 498 -36.35 15.14 -8.64
CA VAL A 498 -35.27 15.66 -7.76
C VAL A 498 -33.88 15.04 -8.08
N PHE A 499 -33.72 14.31 -9.18
CA PHE A 499 -32.50 13.50 -9.43
C PHE A 499 -31.43 14.20 -10.28
N GLY A 500 -31.19 15.49 -10.02
CA GLY A 500 -30.14 16.28 -10.67
C GLY A 500 -28.83 16.40 -9.88
N SER A 501 -28.67 15.74 -8.72
CA SER A 501 -27.51 15.96 -7.86
C SER A 501 -27.00 14.68 -7.20
N PHE A 502 -26.43 13.79 -7.99
CA PHE A 502 -25.34 12.94 -7.51
C PHE A 502 -24.05 13.47 -8.14
N ALA A 503 -23.46 14.46 -7.49
CA ALA A 503 -22.09 14.85 -7.77
C ALA A 503 -21.18 13.65 -7.44
N ASP A 504 -20.28 13.35 -8.36
CA ASP A 504 -19.34 12.23 -8.32
C ASP A 504 -18.47 12.30 -7.03
N PRO A 505 -18.59 11.36 -6.08
CA PRO A 505 -17.79 11.36 -4.84
C PRO A 505 -16.27 11.27 -5.10
N LYS A 506 -15.89 10.88 -6.32
CA LYS A 506 -14.49 10.81 -6.77
C LYS A 506 -13.81 12.18 -6.76
N GLU A 507 -14.52 13.27 -7.08
CA GLU A 507 -13.88 14.60 -7.15
C GLU A 507 -13.56 15.17 -5.76
N THR A 508 -14.38 14.88 -4.74
CA THR A 508 -14.17 15.37 -3.38
C THR A 508 -13.02 14.64 -2.67
N ILE A 509 -12.92 13.32 -2.87
CA ILE A 509 -11.85 12.50 -2.28
C ILE A 509 -10.51 12.75 -2.98
N VAL A 510 -10.49 12.89 -4.31
CA VAL A 510 -9.28 13.25 -5.06
C VAL A 510 -8.79 14.65 -4.70
N SER A 511 -9.70 15.60 -4.42
CA SER A 511 -9.34 16.94 -3.92
C SER A 511 -8.69 16.89 -2.53
N TYR A 512 -9.23 16.09 -1.60
CA TYR A 512 -8.66 15.89 -0.26
C TYR A 512 -7.31 15.16 -0.29
N LEU A 513 -7.16 14.13 -1.12
CA LEU A 513 -5.88 13.42 -1.25
C LEU A 513 -4.82 14.30 -1.93
N LYS A 514 -5.19 15.10 -2.94
CA LYS A 514 -4.29 16.09 -3.55
C LYS A 514 -3.85 17.16 -2.54
N SER A 515 -4.74 17.62 -1.66
CA SER A 515 -4.36 18.62 -0.65
C SER A 515 -3.40 18.05 0.40
N ILE A 516 -3.57 16.79 0.80
CA ILE A 516 -2.66 16.08 1.74
C ILE A 516 -1.30 15.80 1.08
N PHE A 517 -1.26 15.35 -0.17
CA PHE A 517 -0.01 15.14 -0.91
C PHE A 517 0.74 16.46 -1.17
N LEU A 518 0.02 17.55 -1.45
CA LEU A 518 0.61 18.88 -1.59
C LEU A 518 1.15 19.40 -0.25
N PHE A 519 0.51 19.08 0.88
CA PHE A 519 1.05 19.40 2.21
C PHE A 519 2.31 18.59 2.53
N GLY A 520 2.32 17.28 2.25
CA GLY A 520 3.50 16.42 2.46
C GLY A 520 4.70 16.82 1.60
N SER A 521 4.46 17.16 0.34
CA SER A 521 5.51 17.67 -0.57
C SER A 521 5.97 19.09 -0.22
N ALA A 522 5.09 19.95 0.29
CA ALA A 522 5.48 21.26 0.83
C ALA A 522 6.39 21.12 2.07
N ILE A 523 6.15 20.15 2.95
CA ILE A 523 7.01 19.87 4.10
C ILE A 523 8.36 19.29 3.66
N ALA A 524 8.36 18.39 2.66
CA ALA A 524 9.60 17.86 2.07
C ALA A 524 10.44 18.95 1.36
N PHE A 525 9.78 19.89 0.68
CA PHE A 525 10.43 21.02 0.03
C PHE A 525 10.96 22.05 1.05
N TRP A 526 10.20 22.34 2.11
CA TRP A 526 10.65 23.22 3.18
C TRP A 526 11.81 22.64 3.99
N THR A 527 11.84 21.32 4.22
CA THR A 527 12.94 20.65 4.92
C THR A 527 14.20 20.60 4.06
N THR A 528 14.12 20.33 2.75
CA THR A 528 15.27 20.45 1.84
C THR A 528 15.74 21.90 1.70
N PHE A 529 14.82 22.88 1.67
CA PHE A 529 15.18 24.30 1.61
C PHE A 529 15.86 24.79 2.89
N LEU A 530 15.37 24.40 4.08
CA LEU A 530 15.97 24.73 5.37
C LEU A 530 17.32 24.04 5.59
N LEU A 531 17.49 22.78 5.15
CA LEU A 531 18.77 22.06 5.16
C LEU A 531 19.79 22.64 4.17
N SER A 532 19.34 23.24 3.06
CA SER A 532 20.23 23.95 2.12
C SER A 532 20.70 25.30 2.66
N ARG A 533 19.87 25.96 3.49
CA ARG A 533 20.15 27.32 4.00
C ARG A 533 21.08 27.30 5.21
N THR A 534 21.07 26.24 6.01
CA THR A 534 22.04 26.03 7.12
C THR A 534 23.44 25.61 6.66
N ARG A 535 23.64 25.32 5.36
CA ARG A 535 24.98 25.14 4.75
C ARG A 535 25.63 26.44 4.26
N ARG A 536 24.97 27.60 4.40
CA ARG A 536 25.47 28.91 3.90
C ARG A 536 25.57 30.02 4.96
N THR A 537 25.68 29.66 6.24
CA THR A 537 26.09 30.60 7.31
C THR A 537 27.22 30.03 8.12
#